data_AF-A0A9P7DTI2-F1
#
_entry.id   AF-A0A9P7DTI2-F1
#
_cell.length_a   1.000
_cell.length_b   1.000
_cell.length_c   1.000
_cell.angle_alpha   90.00
_cell.angle_beta   90.00
_cell.angle_gamma   90.00
#
_symmetry.space_group_name_H-M   'P 1'
#
loop_
_entity.id
_entity.type
_entity.pdbx_description
1 polymer ?
#
loop_
_entity_poly.entity_id
_entity_poly.type
_entity_poly.pdbx_seq_one_letter_code
_entity_poly.pdbx_strand_id
1 'polypeptide(L)'
;DQYESFMRMIREWRHLMMLKRSGRGHDPKGVNATEEGDYAVLCPACPHPGKNLPDDWQKAPRAKRWIYALFVAIDANFRLKRKIVSNNTTDPSLSRGWAYFVEESAYKGFLAEKVDVPQEKSTCSSHNAVNMADTKTNCGLAATGLGTIDCARHNMKCPNAVGDLQKGEKYINMDYLFFSTLRHTSLQTRSNSAFS
;
A
#
# COMPACT_ATOMS: atom_id res chain seq x y z
N ASP A 1 -2.51 7.52 -36.74
CA ASP A 1 -3.09 7.51 -35.39
C ASP A 1 -1.99 7.88 -34.39
N GLN A 2 -2.22 8.83 -33.50
CA GLN A 2 -1.25 9.34 -32.51
C GLN A 2 -1.63 8.99 -31.05
N TYR A 3 -2.71 8.23 -30.85
CA TYR A 3 -3.25 7.92 -29.52
C TYR A 3 -2.20 7.32 -28.57
N GLU A 4 -1.48 6.29 -29.03
CA GLU A 4 -0.44 5.63 -28.24
C GLU A 4 0.70 6.57 -27.83
N SER A 5 1.10 7.47 -28.72
CA SER A 5 2.14 8.46 -28.42
C SER A 5 1.65 9.47 -27.39
N PHE A 6 0.40 9.95 -27.53
CA PHE A 6 -0.22 10.84 -26.56
C PHE A 6 -0.35 10.20 -25.17
N MET A 7 -0.74 8.93 -25.09
CA MET A 7 -0.83 8.20 -23.82
C MET A 7 0.51 8.09 -23.11
N ARG A 8 1.61 7.86 -23.85
CA ARG A 8 2.98 7.88 -23.31
C ARG A 8 3.36 9.26 -22.79
N MET A 9 3.13 10.31 -23.56
CA MET A 9 3.41 11.69 -23.15
C MET A 9 2.67 12.07 -21.86
N ILE A 10 1.38 11.71 -21.75
CA ILE A 10 0.58 11.99 -20.54
C ILE A 10 1.14 11.24 -19.32
N ARG A 11 1.60 10.00 -19.50
CA ARG A 11 2.21 9.21 -18.43
C ARG A 11 3.50 9.86 -17.91
N GLU A 12 4.41 10.23 -18.80
CA GLU A 12 5.65 10.92 -18.45
C GLU A 12 5.36 12.28 -17.80
N TRP A 13 4.44 13.05 -18.36
CA TRP A 13 4.02 14.33 -17.78
C TRP A 13 3.45 14.17 -16.37
N ARG A 14 2.58 13.17 -16.13
CA ARG A 14 2.05 12.89 -14.79
C ARG A 14 3.16 12.53 -13.80
N HIS A 15 4.13 11.74 -14.24
CA HIS A 15 5.30 11.40 -13.43
C HIS A 15 6.12 12.65 -13.07
N LEU A 16 6.46 13.49 -14.05
CA LEU A 16 7.17 14.76 -13.82
C LEU A 16 6.39 15.69 -12.88
N MET A 17 5.06 15.75 -13.00
CA MET A 17 4.23 16.54 -12.09
C MET A 17 4.23 16.00 -10.66
N MET A 18 4.31 14.67 -10.47
CA MET A 18 4.52 14.11 -9.14
C MET A 18 5.88 14.54 -8.56
N LEU A 19 6.96 14.42 -9.34
CA LEU A 19 8.31 14.86 -8.93
C LEU A 19 8.34 16.33 -8.50
N LYS A 20 7.67 17.19 -9.27
CA LYS A 20 7.57 18.62 -8.97
C LYS A 20 6.81 18.86 -7.66
N ARG A 21 5.69 18.17 -7.45
CA ARG A 21 4.84 18.32 -6.25
C ARG A 21 5.53 17.82 -4.99
N SER A 22 6.34 16.77 -5.09
CA SER A 22 7.16 16.27 -3.98
C SER A 22 8.48 17.02 -3.80
N GLY A 23 8.74 18.07 -4.57
CA GLY A 23 9.91 18.94 -4.43
C GLY A 23 11.24 18.27 -4.80
N ARG A 24 11.23 17.12 -5.48
CA ARG A 24 12.45 16.32 -5.74
C ARG A 24 13.46 17.01 -6.65
N GLY A 25 13.03 17.99 -7.44
CA GLY A 25 13.94 18.84 -8.22
C GLY A 25 14.85 19.73 -7.36
N HIS A 26 14.56 19.89 -6.07
CA HIS A 26 15.37 20.65 -5.11
C HIS A 26 16.23 19.77 -4.21
N ASP A 27 16.11 18.43 -4.27
CA ASP A 27 16.98 17.54 -3.50
C ASP A 27 18.39 17.52 -4.15
N PRO A 28 19.46 17.89 -3.43
CA PRO A 28 20.83 17.83 -3.94
C PRO A 28 21.26 16.44 -4.41
N LYS A 29 20.66 15.36 -3.89
CA LYS A 29 20.91 13.97 -4.29
C LYS A 29 20.11 13.59 -5.56
N GLY A 30 19.23 14.46 -6.04
CA GLY A 30 18.43 14.29 -7.24
C GLY A 30 17.26 13.31 -7.08
N VAL A 31 16.54 13.10 -8.18
CA VAL A 31 15.33 12.26 -8.24
C VAL A 31 15.64 10.78 -7.94
N ASN A 32 16.83 10.29 -8.28
CA ASN A 32 17.21 8.89 -8.04
C ASN A 32 17.38 8.56 -6.55
N ALA A 33 17.47 9.57 -5.68
CA ALA A 33 17.52 9.39 -4.23
C ALA A 33 16.13 9.35 -3.57
N THR A 34 15.04 9.37 -4.34
CA THR A 34 13.69 9.19 -3.79
C THR A 34 13.54 7.79 -3.20
N GLU A 35 13.13 7.72 -1.93
CA GLU A 35 12.90 6.48 -1.22
C GLU A 35 11.46 5.96 -1.40
N GLU A 36 11.21 4.72 -0.99
CA GLU A 36 9.86 4.15 -0.97
C GLU A 36 8.93 5.02 -0.11
N GLY A 37 7.75 5.36 -0.65
CA GLY A 37 6.71 6.07 0.09
C GLY A 37 6.88 7.58 0.20
N ASP A 38 8.00 8.16 -0.25
CA ASP A 38 8.31 9.59 -0.14
C ASP A 38 7.27 10.52 -0.80
N TYR A 39 6.54 10.04 -1.82
CA TYR A 39 5.52 10.81 -2.54
C TYR A 39 4.11 10.59 -1.98
N ALA A 40 3.94 9.68 -1.02
CA ALA A 40 2.64 9.47 -0.42
C ALA A 40 2.27 10.71 0.39
N VAL A 41 1.12 11.30 0.06
CA VAL A 41 0.54 12.35 0.90
C VAL A 41 0.05 11.68 2.19
N LEU A 42 0.76 11.97 3.27
CA LEU A 42 0.41 11.48 4.60
C LEU A 42 -0.92 12.08 5.05
N CYS A 43 -1.71 11.31 5.78
CA CYS A 43 -2.93 11.82 6.37
C CYS A 43 -2.62 12.89 7.43
N PRO A 44 -3.01 14.17 7.22
CA PRO A 44 -2.56 15.28 8.08
C PRO A 44 -3.11 15.21 9.51
N ALA A 45 -4.26 14.55 9.70
CA ALA A 45 -4.91 14.37 10.99
C ALA A 45 -4.51 13.07 11.72
N CYS A 46 -3.83 12.15 11.03
CA CYS A 46 -3.25 10.97 11.67
C CYS A 46 -1.95 11.40 12.42
N PRO A 47 -1.53 10.71 13.49
CA PRO A 47 -0.41 11.13 14.34
C PRO A 47 0.96 10.94 13.68
N HIS A 48 1.78 12.00 13.68
CA HIS A 48 3.13 12.05 13.09
C HIS A 48 4.12 12.65 14.10
N PRO A 49 4.93 11.82 14.79
CA PRO A 49 5.98 12.31 15.68
C PRO A 49 6.90 13.33 15.00
N GLY A 50 7.20 14.44 15.66
CA GLY A 50 8.03 15.53 15.13
C GLY A 50 7.36 16.41 14.07
N LYS A 51 6.09 16.16 13.70
CA LYS A 51 5.34 17.02 12.77
C LYS A 51 4.12 17.65 13.41
N ASN A 52 3.22 16.84 13.99
CA ASN A 52 1.93 17.30 14.49
C ASN A 52 1.58 16.77 15.90
N LEU A 53 2.55 16.19 16.61
CA LEU A 53 2.41 15.75 17.99
C LEU A 53 3.22 16.65 18.94
N PRO A 54 2.72 16.93 20.16
CA PRO A 54 3.52 17.59 21.21
C PRO A 54 4.77 16.78 21.56
N ASP A 55 5.90 17.39 21.90
CA ASP A 55 7.15 16.68 22.19
C ASP A 55 7.05 15.63 23.31
N ASP A 56 6.16 15.85 24.27
CA ASP A 56 5.93 14.99 25.42
C ASP A 56 4.76 13.99 25.22
N TRP A 57 4.27 13.81 23.99
CA TRP A 57 3.13 12.93 23.69
C TRP A 57 3.27 11.50 24.25
N GLN A 58 4.51 10.99 24.36
CA GLN A 58 4.81 9.67 24.94
C GLN A 58 4.54 9.58 26.44
N LYS A 59 4.65 10.71 27.15
CA LYS A 59 4.41 10.82 28.61
C LYS A 59 2.93 10.93 28.94
N ALA A 60 2.05 11.01 27.93
CA ALA A 60 0.62 11.10 28.15
C ALA A 60 0.11 9.95 29.06
N PRO A 61 -0.83 10.26 29.98
CA PRO A 61 -1.46 9.23 30.82
C PRO A 61 -2.06 8.11 29.97
N ARG A 62 -2.03 6.88 30.48
CA ARG A 62 -2.54 5.69 29.77
C ARG A 62 -3.97 5.87 29.24
N ALA A 63 -4.83 6.56 30.00
CA ALA A 63 -6.20 6.86 29.62
C ALA A 63 -6.35 7.84 28.44
N LYS A 64 -5.34 8.68 28.14
CA LYS A 64 -5.35 9.68 27.05
C LYS A 64 -4.48 9.29 25.86
N ARG A 65 -3.60 8.31 26.05
CA ARG A 65 -2.66 7.80 25.04
C ARG A 65 -3.32 7.44 23.70
N TRP A 66 -4.58 7.02 23.67
CA TRP A 66 -5.31 6.69 22.43
C TRP A 66 -5.49 7.88 21.47
N ILE A 67 -5.38 9.11 21.95
CA ILE A 67 -5.47 10.33 21.13
C ILE A 67 -4.31 10.37 20.11
N TYR A 68 -3.14 9.85 20.50
CA TYR A 68 -1.93 9.80 19.68
C TYR A 68 -1.72 8.47 18.95
N ALA A 69 -2.73 7.60 18.91
CA ALA A 69 -2.62 6.30 18.25
C ALA A 69 -3.01 6.39 16.76
N LEU A 70 -2.22 5.75 15.90
CA LEU A 70 -2.55 5.52 14.50
C LEU A 70 -3.51 4.34 14.42
N PHE A 71 -4.65 4.54 13.76
CA PHE A 71 -5.61 3.48 13.47
C PHE A 71 -5.52 3.16 11.99
N VAL A 72 -5.18 1.91 11.69
CA VAL A 72 -5.09 1.42 10.31
C VAL A 72 -6.23 0.46 10.03
N ALA A 73 -6.77 0.53 8.82
CA ALA A 73 -7.77 -0.38 8.29
C ALA A 73 -7.13 -1.18 7.16
N ILE A 74 -7.46 -2.46 7.10
CA ILE A 74 -7.05 -3.39 6.04
C ILE A 74 -8.27 -3.59 5.15
N ASP A 75 -8.15 -3.30 3.86
CA ASP A 75 -9.26 -3.37 2.91
C ASP A 75 -8.82 -3.99 1.58
N ALA A 76 -9.78 -4.53 0.83
CA ALA A 76 -9.56 -5.13 -0.47
C ALA A 76 -10.62 -4.70 -1.50
N ASN A 77 -10.15 -4.23 -2.65
CA ASN A 77 -11.00 -3.82 -3.77
C ASN A 77 -10.90 -4.83 -4.92
N PHE A 78 -11.94 -5.63 -5.12
CA PHE A 78 -12.04 -6.63 -6.18
C PHE A 78 -12.67 -6.12 -7.49
N ARG A 79 -13.05 -4.84 -7.54
CA ARG A 79 -13.58 -4.20 -8.76
C ARG A 79 -12.46 -3.69 -9.67
N LEU A 80 -11.31 -3.34 -9.10
CA LEU A 80 -10.15 -2.89 -9.86
C LEU A 80 -9.33 -4.08 -10.34
N LYS A 81 -9.70 -4.60 -11.51
CA LYS A 81 -9.07 -5.77 -12.14
C LYS A 81 -8.12 -5.35 -13.26
N ARG A 82 -6.98 -6.04 -13.37
CA ARG A 82 -6.00 -5.84 -14.44
C ARG A 82 -5.90 -7.08 -15.31
N LYS A 83 -6.09 -6.93 -16.62
CA LYS A 83 -5.95 -8.02 -17.61
C LYS A 83 -4.47 -8.29 -17.92
N ILE A 84 -4.15 -9.51 -18.36
CA ILE A 84 -2.80 -9.89 -18.82
C ILE A 84 -2.60 -9.36 -20.25
N VAL A 85 -2.40 -8.05 -20.39
CA VAL A 85 -2.22 -7.39 -21.70
C VAL A 85 -0.79 -6.87 -21.90
N SER A 86 -0.11 -6.53 -20.81
CA SER A 86 1.27 -6.00 -20.83
C SER A 86 2.09 -6.54 -19.66
N ASN A 87 3.40 -6.28 -19.69
CA ASN A 87 4.35 -6.66 -18.67
C ASN A 87 5.34 -5.52 -18.39
N ASN A 88 6.11 -5.65 -17.32
CA ASN A 88 7.04 -4.60 -16.87
C ASN A 88 8.21 -4.34 -17.84
N THR A 89 8.53 -5.28 -18.74
CA THR A 89 9.57 -5.08 -19.77
C THR A 89 9.07 -4.13 -20.86
N THR A 90 7.82 -4.29 -21.29
CA THR A 90 7.19 -3.44 -22.31
C THR A 90 6.67 -2.13 -21.72
N ASP A 91 6.21 -2.16 -20.47
CA ASP A 91 5.54 -1.05 -19.79
C ASP A 91 6.04 -0.89 -18.35
N PRO A 92 7.27 -0.38 -18.14
CA PRO A 92 7.90 -0.30 -16.83
C PRO A 92 7.27 0.79 -15.95
N SER A 93 7.12 0.54 -14.65
CA SER A 93 6.71 1.58 -13.71
C SER A 93 7.76 2.69 -13.61
N LEU A 94 7.33 3.95 -13.72
CA LEU A 94 8.22 5.12 -13.58
C LEU A 94 8.51 5.48 -12.12
N SER A 95 7.64 5.06 -11.18
CA SER A 95 7.70 5.52 -9.78
C SER A 95 7.95 4.41 -8.79
N ARG A 96 8.08 3.14 -9.21
CA ARG A 96 8.60 1.97 -8.46
C ARG A 96 8.57 2.07 -6.92
N GLY A 97 7.38 2.15 -6.32
CA GLY A 97 7.25 2.18 -4.85
C GLY A 97 7.36 3.56 -4.18
N TRP A 98 7.57 4.65 -4.91
CA TRP A 98 7.75 5.99 -4.34
C TRP A 98 6.48 6.57 -3.69
N ALA A 99 5.30 5.97 -3.86
CA ALA A 99 4.04 6.52 -3.36
C ALA A 99 3.23 5.45 -2.60
N TYR A 100 1.98 5.23 -2.99
CA TYR A 100 1.06 4.33 -2.28
C TYR A 100 1.27 2.85 -2.60
N PHE A 101 1.72 2.52 -3.81
CA PHE A 101 1.98 1.13 -4.19
C PHE A 101 3.31 0.65 -3.61
N VAL A 102 3.40 -0.62 -3.21
CA VAL A 102 4.67 -1.27 -2.85
C VAL A 102 5.62 -1.38 -4.05
N GLU A 103 6.93 -1.55 -3.81
CA GLU A 103 7.87 -1.86 -4.90
C GLU A 103 7.53 -3.24 -5.48
N GLU A 104 7.22 -3.26 -6.76
CA GLU A 104 6.58 -4.40 -7.43
C GLU A 104 7.49 -5.63 -7.49
N SER A 105 8.79 -5.43 -7.65
CA SER A 105 9.78 -6.51 -7.79
C SER A 105 9.97 -7.24 -6.46
N ALA A 106 10.17 -6.49 -5.38
CA ALA A 106 10.29 -6.99 -4.01
C ALA A 106 9.02 -7.70 -3.58
N TYR A 107 7.86 -7.11 -3.85
CA TYR A 107 6.57 -7.70 -3.52
C TYR A 107 6.32 -9.02 -4.27
N LYS A 108 6.54 -9.04 -5.59
CA LYS A 108 6.38 -10.27 -6.38
C LYS A 108 7.40 -11.34 -6.00
N GLY A 109 8.63 -10.95 -5.70
CA GLY A 109 9.66 -11.87 -5.20
C GLY A 109 9.24 -12.55 -3.90
N PHE A 110 8.72 -11.77 -2.95
CA PHE A 110 8.17 -12.28 -1.70
C PHE A 110 7.02 -13.27 -1.93
N LEU A 111 6.06 -12.92 -2.80
CA LEU A 111 4.93 -13.80 -3.12
C LEU A 111 5.37 -15.10 -3.80
N ALA A 112 6.39 -15.06 -4.64
CA ALA A 112 6.93 -16.23 -5.32
C ALA A 112 7.63 -17.19 -4.34
N GLU A 113 8.37 -16.65 -3.36
CA GLU A 113 9.05 -17.46 -2.33
C GLU A 113 8.06 -18.20 -1.41
N LYS A 114 6.86 -17.64 -1.22
CA LYS A 114 5.88 -18.13 -0.25
C LYS A 114 4.65 -18.77 -0.90
N VAL A 115 4.74 -19.15 -2.17
CA VAL A 115 3.60 -19.66 -2.96
C VAL A 115 2.95 -20.90 -2.36
N ASP A 116 3.73 -21.70 -1.62
CA ASP A 116 3.33 -22.98 -1.04
C ASP A 116 2.72 -22.89 0.36
N VAL A 117 2.62 -21.68 0.94
CA VAL A 117 1.98 -21.52 2.26
C VAL A 117 0.46 -21.61 2.08
N PRO A 118 -0.20 -22.68 2.59
CA PRO A 118 -1.64 -22.82 2.44
C PRO A 118 -2.34 -21.79 3.31
N GLN A 119 -3.34 -21.11 2.73
CA GLN A 119 -4.20 -20.21 3.48
C GLN A 119 -5.35 -21.00 4.11
N GLU A 120 -5.46 -20.96 5.43
CA GLU A 120 -6.60 -21.53 6.14
C GLU A 120 -7.89 -20.84 5.72
N LYS A 121 -8.90 -21.63 5.36
CA LYS A 121 -10.22 -21.12 5.00
C LYS A 121 -10.91 -20.61 6.26
N SER A 122 -11.46 -19.40 6.18
CA SER A 122 -12.24 -18.86 7.30
C SER A 122 -13.50 -19.70 7.54
N THR A 123 -13.71 -20.13 8.78
CA THR A 123 -14.92 -20.83 9.25
C THR A 123 -16.13 -19.90 9.41
N CYS A 124 -15.94 -18.58 9.24
CA CYS A 124 -16.99 -17.58 9.37
C CYS A 124 -17.84 -17.50 8.08
N SER A 125 -19.16 -17.61 8.24
CA SER A 125 -20.15 -17.60 7.15
C SER A 125 -20.19 -16.30 6.32
N SER A 126 -19.65 -15.19 6.84
CA SER A 126 -19.68 -13.87 6.18
C SER A 126 -18.40 -13.51 5.41
N HIS A 127 -17.34 -14.34 5.46
CA HIS A 127 -16.07 -14.10 4.75
C HIS A 127 -16.08 -14.66 3.32
N ASN A 128 -17.10 -14.30 2.55
CA ASN A 128 -17.24 -14.74 1.16
C ASN A 128 -16.08 -14.29 0.27
N ALA A 129 -15.43 -13.16 0.56
CA ALA A 129 -14.28 -12.67 -0.22
C ALA A 129 -13.06 -13.59 -0.15
N VAL A 130 -12.78 -14.16 1.02
CA VAL A 130 -11.71 -15.16 1.22
C VAL A 130 -12.14 -16.52 0.66
N ASN A 131 -13.40 -16.91 0.91
CA ASN A 131 -13.91 -18.22 0.55
C ASN A 131 -14.23 -18.38 -0.95
N MET A 132 -14.45 -17.29 -1.70
CA MET A 132 -14.76 -17.30 -3.15
C MET A 132 -13.59 -16.84 -4.05
N ALA A 133 -12.39 -16.67 -3.49
CA ALA A 133 -11.18 -16.28 -4.23
C ALA A 133 -10.85 -17.24 -5.40
N ASP A 134 -11.25 -18.51 -5.29
CA ASP A 134 -11.02 -19.59 -6.27
C ASP A 134 -12.16 -19.76 -7.31
N THR A 135 -12.90 -18.69 -7.63
CA THR A 135 -13.91 -18.79 -8.69
C THR A 135 -13.27 -18.76 -10.09
N LYS A 136 -13.80 -19.59 -11.02
CA LYS A 136 -13.37 -19.78 -12.43
C LYS A 136 -13.32 -18.49 -13.29
N THR A 137 -13.69 -17.33 -12.75
CA THR A 137 -13.78 -16.03 -13.44
C THR A 137 -12.47 -15.23 -13.49
N ASN A 138 -11.36 -15.78 -12.99
CA ASN A 138 -10.06 -15.11 -12.96
C ASN A 138 -9.12 -15.45 -14.13
N CYS A 139 -9.58 -16.21 -15.13
CA CYS A 139 -8.77 -16.52 -16.32
C CYS A 139 -8.49 -15.24 -17.13
N GLY A 140 -7.21 -15.01 -17.47
CA GLY A 140 -6.78 -13.84 -18.25
C GLY A 140 -6.56 -12.54 -17.46
N LEU A 141 -6.60 -12.60 -16.11
CA LEU A 141 -6.29 -11.46 -15.24
C LEU A 141 -4.89 -11.57 -14.63
N ALA A 142 -4.14 -10.46 -14.69
CA ALA A 142 -2.86 -10.28 -14.02
C ALA A 142 -3.05 -9.89 -12.54
N ALA A 143 -4.14 -9.19 -12.24
CA ALA A 143 -4.59 -8.89 -10.89
C ALA A 143 -6.12 -8.96 -10.81
N THR A 144 -6.62 -9.63 -9.78
CA THR A 144 -8.05 -9.84 -9.50
C THR A 144 -8.64 -8.73 -8.63
N GLY A 145 -7.79 -7.89 -8.05
CA GLY A 145 -8.13 -6.78 -7.17
C GLY A 145 -6.87 -6.11 -6.63
N LEU A 146 -7.06 -5.19 -5.69
CA LEU A 146 -6.01 -4.57 -4.90
C LEU A 146 -6.27 -4.75 -3.41
N GLY A 147 -5.22 -5.00 -2.64
CA GLY A 147 -5.22 -4.82 -1.20
C GLY A 147 -4.74 -3.41 -0.87
N THR A 148 -5.25 -2.83 0.22
CA THR A 148 -4.83 -1.51 0.72
C THR A 148 -4.80 -1.46 2.24
N ILE A 149 -3.90 -0.64 2.77
CA ILE A 149 -3.86 -0.23 4.18
C ILE A 149 -4.11 1.26 4.27
N ASP A 150 -5.19 1.63 4.96
CA ASP A 150 -5.67 3.00 5.02
C ASP A 150 -5.67 3.52 6.47
N CYS A 151 -5.46 4.83 6.69
CA CYS A 151 -5.76 5.49 7.96
C CYS A 151 -7.28 5.37 8.20
N ALA A 152 -7.69 4.52 9.15
CA ALA A 152 -9.09 4.12 9.37
C ALA A 152 -10.01 5.30 9.69
N ARG A 153 -9.46 6.38 10.28
CA ARG A 153 -10.23 7.57 10.68
C ARG A 153 -10.57 8.50 9.53
N HIS A 154 -9.72 8.55 8.50
CA HIS A 154 -9.80 9.57 7.46
C HIS A 154 -9.78 8.99 6.03
N ASN A 155 -9.74 7.66 5.89
CA ASN A 155 -9.80 6.94 4.62
C ASN A 155 -8.70 7.36 3.61
N MET A 156 -7.52 7.67 4.13
CA MET A 156 -6.35 8.02 3.33
C MET A 156 -5.38 6.85 3.28
N LYS A 157 -4.85 6.58 2.09
CA LYS A 157 -3.95 5.46 1.83
C LYS A 157 -2.62 5.73 2.52
N CYS A 158 -2.08 4.75 3.21
CA CYS A 158 -0.75 4.86 3.80
C CYS A 158 0.34 4.74 2.71
N PRO A 159 1.58 5.20 2.98
CA PRO A 159 2.72 4.95 2.08
C PRO A 159 2.96 3.45 1.93
N ASN A 160 3.25 3.00 0.71
CA ASN A 160 3.51 1.58 0.38
C ASN A 160 2.47 0.60 0.94
N ALA A 161 1.21 1.02 0.93
CA ALA A 161 0.09 0.27 1.48
C ALA A 161 -0.71 -0.52 0.44
N VAL A 162 -0.47 -0.30 -0.85
CA VAL A 162 -1.30 -0.83 -1.94
C VAL A 162 -0.54 -1.88 -2.73
N GLY A 163 -1.18 -3.00 -3.05
CA GLY A 163 -0.59 -4.02 -3.92
C GLY A 163 -1.62 -4.88 -4.65
N ASP A 164 -1.21 -5.39 -5.80
CA ASP A 164 -2.02 -6.30 -6.62
C ASP A 164 -2.34 -7.59 -5.87
N LEU A 165 -3.60 -8.04 -5.98
CA LEU A 165 -4.08 -9.34 -5.51
C LEU A 165 -4.17 -10.33 -6.68
N GLN A 166 -3.44 -11.43 -6.63
CA GLN A 166 -3.35 -12.39 -7.73
C GLN A 166 -4.56 -13.33 -7.77
N LYS A 167 -5.10 -13.69 -6.60
CA LYS A 167 -6.29 -14.54 -6.46
C LYS A 167 -7.02 -14.19 -5.16
N GLY A 168 -7.95 -13.25 -5.25
CA GLY A 168 -8.73 -12.79 -4.09
C GLY A 168 -7.85 -12.25 -2.96
N GLU A 169 -8.44 -12.10 -1.77
CA GLU A 169 -7.72 -11.62 -0.59
C GLU A 169 -6.97 -12.77 0.06
N LYS A 170 -5.64 -12.66 0.04
CA LYS A 170 -4.75 -13.58 0.73
C LYS A 170 -4.05 -12.90 1.90
N TYR A 171 -3.96 -13.59 3.03
CA TYR A 171 -3.28 -13.07 4.22
C TYR A 171 -1.84 -12.64 3.90
N ILE A 172 -1.12 -13.43 3.11
CA ILE A 172 0.24 -13.09 2.71
C ILE A 172 0.36 -11.74 1.99
N ASN A 173 -0.61 -11.42 1.12
CA ASN A 173 -0.66 -10.13 0.44
C ASN A 173 -0.92 -9.03 1.47
N MET A 174 -1.97 -9.18 2.29
CA MET A 174 -2.37 -8.16 3.26
C MET A 174 -1.31 -7.93 4.33
N ASP A 175 -0.64 -8.98 4.81
CA ASP A 175 0.47 -8.91 5.78
C ASP A 175 1.65 -8.14 5.20
N TYR A 176 2.05 -8.44 3.95
CA TYR A 176 3.12 -7.70 3.29
C TYR A 176 2.81 -6.20 3.21
N LEU A 177 1.57 -5.85 2.81
CA LEU A 177 1.13 -4.46 2.72
C LEU A 177 1.09 -3.78 4.09
N PHE A 178 0.61 -4.49 5.11
CA PHE A 178 0.56 -4.02 6.49
C PHE A 178 1.96 -3.74 7.03
N PHE A 179 2.89 -4.70 6.92
CA PHE A 179 4.27 -4.51 7.37
C PHE A 179 5.00 -3.44 6.54
N SER A 180 4.76 -3.38 5.24
CA SER A 180 5.30 -2.32 4.38
C SER A 180 4.87 -0.94 4.87
N THR A 181 3.60 -0.77 5.20
CA THR A 181 3.04 0.45 5.79
C THR A 181 3.69 0.81 7.12
N LEU A 182 3.87 -0.17 8.02
CA LEU A 182 4.43 0.06 9.35
C LEU A 182 5.89 0.55 9.30
N ARG A 183 6.67 0.20 8.27
CA ARG A 183 8.05 0.71 8.08
C ARG A 183 8.10 2.24 7.99
N HIS A 184 7.03 2.89 7.54
CA HIS A 184 6.93 4.35 7.43
C HIS A 184 6.43 5.03 8.71
N THR A 185 6.19 4.26 9.78
CA THR A 185 5.66 4.75 11.04
C THR A 185 6.71 4.65 12.15
N SER A 186 6.94 5.74 12.87
CA SER A 186 7.83 5.79 14.05
C SER A 186 7.10 5.56 15.38
N LEU A 187 5.82 5.19 15.33
CA LEU A 187 4.99 4.89 16.49
C LEU A 187 5.21 3.46 16.98
N GLN A 188 5.27 3.29 18.29
CA GLN A 188 5.36 1.97 18.91
C GLN A 188 4.01 1.23 18.81
N THR A 189 4.09 -0.06 18.48
CA THR A 189 2.92 -0.96 18.52
C THR A 189 2.47 -1.13 19.96
N ARG A 190 1.16 -1.00 20.20
CA ARG A 190 0.58 -1.37 21.49
C ARG A 190 0.26 -2.84 21.48
N SER A 191 1.00 -3.64 22.24
CA SER A 191 0.54 -4.98 22.59
C SER A 191 -0.71 -4.84 23.47
N ASN A 192 -1.86 -5.32 22.98
CA ASN A 192 -3.05 -5.47 23.81
C ASN A 192 -2.80 -6.61 24.81
N SER A 193 -2.28 -6.30 25.99
CA SER A 193 -2.30 -7.21 27.15
C SER A 193 -3.70 -7.24 27.80
N ALA A 194 -4.77 -7.20 27.00
CA ALA A 194 -6.15 -7.02 27.46
C ALA A 194 -7.13 -8.06 26.88
N PHE A 195 -6.60 -9.15 26.30
CA PHE A 195 -7.35 -10.38 26.05
C PHE A 195 -6.63 -11.51 26.80
N SER A 196 -6.79 -11.49 28.13
CA SER A 196 -6.48 -12.60 29.04
C SER A 196 -7.51 -12.55 30.15
#